data_AF-A0A4P8WLJ3-F1
#
_entry.id   AF-A0A4P8WLJ3-F1
#
_cell.length_a   1.000
_cell.length_b   1.000
_cell.length_c   1.000
_cell.angle_alpha   90.00
_cell.angle_beta   90.00
_cell.angle_gamma   90.00
#
_symmetry.space_group_name_H-M   'P 1'
#
loop_
_entity.id
_entity.type
_entity.pdbx_description
1 polymer ?
#
loop_
_entity_poly.entity_id
_entity_poly.type
_entity_poly.pdbx_seq_one_letter_code
_entity_poly.pdbx_strand_id
1 'polypeptide(L)'
;MQTGLLAIIVGIPLAWHLGLTALAYYDAGRVGLEPPKKWAAITFCIPLIGFFIYLFERSELSYDPETDPYRGHNVNIHPSRADDSSLPSRGDDRLSLEDDRDEEE
;
A
#
# COMPACT_ATOMS: atom_id res chain seq x y z
N MET A 1 -13.27 -7.10 -27.97
CA MET A 1 -13.75 -7.98 -26.89
C MET A 1 -15.27 -7.87 -26.87
N GLN A 2 -16.02 -8.98 -26.92
CA GLN A 2 -17.49 -8.94 -26.95
C GLN A 2 -18.03 -8.31 -25.66
N THR A 3 -18.69 -7.15 -25.75
CA THR A 3 -19.24 -6.39 -24.61
C THR A 3 -20.18 -7.24 -23.73
N GLY A 4 -20.91 -8.18 -24.32
CA GLY A 4 -21.76 -9.12 -23.58
C GLY A 4 -20.97 -10.05 -22.65
N LEU A 5 -19.82 -10.55 -23.09
CA LEU A 5 -18.96 -11.40 -22.25
C LEU A 5 -18.39 -10.62 -21.06
N LEU A 6 -17.93 -9.38 -21.29
CA LEU A 6 -17.48 -8.48 -20.23
C LEU A 6 -18.60 -8.24 -19.21
N ALA A 7 -19.80 -7.95 -19.69
CA ALA A 7 -20.95 -7.70 -18.82
C ALA A 7 -21.29 -8.91 -17.95
N ILE A 8 -21.16 -10.14 -18.48
CA ILE A 8 -21.37 -11.36 -17.70
C ILE A 8 -20.27 -11.54 -16.65
N ILE A 9 -19.00 -11.44 -17.06
CA ILE A 9 -17.83 -11.64 -16.19
C ILE A 9 -17.80 -10.65 -15.03
N VAL A 10 -18.22 -9.41 -15.25
CA VAL A 10 -18.23 -8.37 -14.21
C VAL A 10 -19.57 -8.32 -13.48
N GLY A 11 -20.68 -8.44 -14.21
CA GLY A 11 -22.02 -8.25 -13.68
C GLY A 11 -22.47 -9.36 -12.73
N ILE A 12 -22.18 -10.63 -13.04
CA ILE A 12 -22.58 -11.75 -12.17
C ILE A 12 -21.88 -11.65 -10.80
N PRO A 13 -20.55 -11.49 -10.71
CA PRO A 13 -19.88 -11.31 -9.41
C PRO A 13 -20.37 -10.08 -8.64
N LEU A 14 -20.61 -8.95 -9.32
CA LEU A 14 -21.15 -7.75 -8.67
C LEU A 14 -22.55 -8.00 -8.11
N ALA A 15 -23.45 -8.62 -8.88
CA ALA A 15 -24.79 -8.95 -8.42
C ALA A 15 -24.76 -9.91 -7.23
N TRP A 16 -23.89 -10.93 -7.27
CA TRP A 16 -23.71 -11.87 -6.16
C TRP A 16 -23.20 -11.17 -4.91
N HIS A 17 -22.21 -10.29 -5.05
CA HIS A 17 -21.64 -9.52 -3.94
C HIS A 17 -22.67 -8.60 -3.27
N LEU A 18 -23.46 -7.89 -4.07
CA LEU A 18 -24.57 -7.06 -3.58
C LEU A 18 -25.65 -7.92 -2.90
N GLY A 19 -25.98 -9.08 -3.46
CA GLY A 19 -26.92 -10.03 -2.87
C GLY A 19 -26.47 -10.53 -1.51
N LEU A 20 -25.21 -10.93 -1.37
CA LEU A 20 -24.62 -11.34 -0.09
C LEU A 20 -24.56 -10.20 0.93
N THR A 21 -24.26 -8.98 0.47
CA THR A 21 -24.26 -7.79 1.34
C THR A 21 -25.66 -7.51 1.90
N ALA A 22 -26.69 -7.58 1.05
CA ALA A 22 -28.08 -7.42 1.47
C ALA A 22 -28.52 -8.55 2.42
N LEU A 23 -28.10 -9.79 2.15
CA LEU A 23 -28.35 -10.93 3.03
C LEU A 23 -27.72 -10.71 4.40
N ALA A 24 -26.45 -10.29 4.47
CA ALA A 24 -25.77 -10.01 5.73
C ALA A 24 -26.45 -8.90 6.52
N TYR A 25 -26.93 -7.85 5.85
CA TYR A 25 -27.71 -6.79 6.50
C TYR A 25 -29.01 -7.33 7.12
N TYR A 26 -29.78 -8.12 6.36
CA TYR A 26 -31.04 -8.68 6.82
C TYR A 26 -30.85 -9.69 7.95
N ASP A 27 -29.90 -10.62 7.78
CA ASP A 27 -29.63 -11.67 8.75
C ASP A 27 -29.08 -11.11 10.05
N ALA A 28 -28.14 -10.15 9.99
CA ALA A 28 -27.56 -9.53 11.18
C ALA A 28 -28.62 -8.93 12.11
N GLY A 29 -29.70 -8.35 11.56
CA GLY A 29 -30.83 -7.85 12.34
C GLY A 29 -31.65 -8.96 13.02
N ARG A 30 -31.70 -10.15 12.44
CA ARG A 30 -32.44 -11.31 12.98
C ARG A 30 -31.67 -12.08 14.03
N VAL A 31 -30.34 -12.17 13.90
CA VAL A 31 -29.47 -12.93 14.80
C VAL A 31 -28.87 -12.10 15.93
N GLY A 32 -29.27 -10.83 16.08
CA GLY A 32 -28.81 -9.95 17.17
C GLY A 32 -27.43 -9.33 16.94
N LEU A 33 -26.94 -9.30 15.71
CA LEU A 33 -25.66 -8.69 15.33
C LEU A 33 -25.83 -7.18 15.07
N GLU A 34 -25.88 -6.39 16.15
CA GLU A 34 -26.10 -4.95 16.05
C GLU A 34 -24.81 -4.10 15.93
N PRO A 35 -24.85 -2.96 15.20
CA PRO A 35 -25.91 -2.59 14.26
C PRO A 35 -25.76 -3.36 12.92
N PRO A 36 -26.84 -3.78 12.25
CA PRO A 36 -26.76 -4.52 10.98
C PRO A 36 -25.97 -3.80 9.87
N LYS A 37 -26.01 -2.46 9.89
CA LYS A 37 -25.25 -1.60 8.97
C LYS A 37 -23.74 -1.83 9.04
N LYS A 38 -23.21 -2.11 10.24
CA LYS A 38 -21.78 -2.41 10.46
C LYS A 38 -21.37 -3.65 9.66
N TRP A 39 -22.14 -4.71 9.78
CA TRP A 39 -21.86 -5.98 9.10
C TRP A 39 -22.02 -5.88 7.60
N ALA A 40 -23.06 -5.20 7.14
CA ALA A 40 -23.23 -4.90 5.71
C ALA A 40 -22.04 -4.10 5.15
N ALA A 41 -21.57 -3.08 5.87
CA ALA A 41 -20.42 -2.29 5.44
C ALA A 41 -19.12 -3.13 5.40
N ILE A 42 -18.89 -3.98 6.39
CA ILE A 42 -17.75 -4.91 6.41
C ILE A 42 -17.81 -5.85 5.20
N THR A 43 -18.94 -6.54 4.99
CA THR A 43 -19.12 -7.45 3.86
C THR A 43 -18.93 -6.74 2.53
N PHE A 44 -19.49 -5.53 2.36
CA PHE A 44 -19.37 -4.77 1.12
C PHE A 44 -17.93 -4.31 0.82
N CYS A 45 -17.21 -3.83 1.83
CA CYS A 45 -15.92 -3.17 1.65
C CYS A 45 -14.72 -4.12 1.61
N ILE A 46 -14.80 -5.32 2.19
CA ILE A 46 -13.65 -6.26 2.24
C ILE A 46 -13.01 -6.50 0.85
N PRO A 47 -13.76 -6.77 -0.23
CA PRO A 47 -13.15 -7.00 -1.54
C PRO A 47 -12.36 -5.80 -2.09
N LEU A 48 -12.67 -4.58 -1.63
CA LEU A 48 -11.94 -3.38 -2.05
C LEU A 48 -10.49 -3.40 -1.55
N ILE A 49 -10.21 -4.06 -0.43
CA ILE A 49 -8.86 -4.18 0.11
C ILE A 49 -7.96 -4.91 -0.90
N GLY A 50 -8.41 -6.03 -1.46
CA GLY A 50 -7.66 -6.75 -2.49
C GLY A 50 -7.42 -5.91 -3.75
N PHE A 51 -8.41 -5.09 -4.13
CA PHE A 51 -8.26 -4.15 -5.24
C PHE A 51 -7.20 -3.07 -4.95
N PHE A 52 -7.19 -2.49 -3.75
CA PHE A 52 -6.15 -1.52 -3.37
C PHE A 52 -4.77 -2.16 -3.31
N ILE A 53 -4.63 -3.39 -2.79
CA ILE A 53 -3.36 -4.13 -2.82
C ILE A 53 -2.84 -4.25 -4.25
N TYR A 54 -3.69 -4.63 -5.20
CA TYR A 54 -3.30 -4.68 -6.62
C TYR A 54 -2.87 -3.31 -7.15
N LEU A 55 -3.55 -2.22 -6.79
CA LEU A 55 -3.16 -0.87 -7.21
C LEU A 55 -1.80 -0.45 -6.63
N PHE A 56 -1.55 -0.75 -5.35
CA PHE A 56 -0.26 -0.47 -4.71
C PHE A 56 0.86 -1.27 -5.37
N GLU A 57 0.68 -2.59 -5.52
CA GLU A 57 1.64 -3.46 -6.21
C GLU A 57 1.92 -2.96 -7.63
N ARG A 58 0.88 -2.59 -8.38
CA ARG A 58 1.03 -2.04 -9.73
C ARG A 58 1.80 -0.72 -9.74
N SER A 59 1.64 0.12 -8.73
CA SER A 59 2.32 1.41 -8.65
C SER A 59 3.83 1.27 -8.44
N GLU A 60 4.28 0.18 -7.80
CA GLU A 60 5.70 -0.13 -7.64
C GLU A 60 6.38 -0.54 -8.96
N LEU A 61 5.61 -0.99 -9.95
CA LEU A 61 6.16 -1.44 -11.24
C LEU A 61 6.75 -0.29 -12.09
N SER A 62 6.30 0.95 -11.85
CA SER A 62 6.78 2.16 -12.54
C SER A 62 7.80 2.94 -11.70
N TYR A 63 8.38 2.30 -10.69
CA TYR A 63 9.43 2.90 -9.87
C TYR A 63 10.66 3.21 -10.74
N ASP A 64 11.02 4.49 -10.83
CA ASP A 64 12.28 4.92 -11.41
C ASP A 64 13.30 5.10 -10.28
N PRO A 65 14.22 4.13 -10.12
CA PRO A 65 15.19 4.20 -9.04
C PRO A 65 16.10 5.43 -9.20
N GLU A 66 16.32 5.98 -10.40
CA GLU A 66 17.22 7.16 -10.58
C GLU A 66 16.63 8.42 -9.96
N THR A 67 15.30 8.47 -9.83
CA THR A 67 14.58 9.60 -9.20
C THR A 67 14.24 9.36 -7.74
N ASP A 68 14.48 8.15 -7.21
CA ASP A 68 14.20 7.83 -5.82
C ASP A 68 15.14 8.62 -4.89
N PRO A 69 14.59 9.49 -4.02
CA PRO A 69 15.40 10.15 -3.01
C PRO A 69 16.20 9.15 -2.19
N TYR A 70 15.66 7.97 -1.88
CA TYR A 70 16.23 7.03 -0.90
C TYR A 70 17.20 5.98 -1.48
N ARG A 71 17.45 5.97 -2.80
CA ARG A 71 18.27 4.94 -3.48
C ARG A 71 19.70 4.83 -2.95
N GLY A 72 20.24 5.92 -2.43
CA GLY A 72 21.62 5.98 -1.93
C GLY A 72 21.83 5.48 -0.50
N HIS A 73 20.84 4.81 0.12
CA HIS A 73 20.86 4.50 1.56
C HIS A 73 21.01 5.75 2.44
N ASN A 74 20.51 6.89 1.95
CA ASN A 74 20.55 8.15 2.67
C ASN A 74 19.41 8.17 3.71
N VAL A 75 19.77 8.12 4.98
CA VAL A 75 18.77 8.13 6.05
C VAL A 75 18.51 9.59 6.42
N ASN A 76 17.24 10.00 6.46
CA ASN A 76 16.88 11.29 7.05
C ASN A 76 16.90 11.13 8.57
N ILE A 77 18.03 11.47 9.19
CA ILE A 77 18.17 11.42 10.64
C ILE A 77 17.78 12.78 11.20
N HIS A 78 16.83 12.79 12.12
CA HIS A 78 16.43 14.02 12.79
C HIS A 78 17.67 14.66 13.44
N PRO A 79 17.88 15.99 13.33
CA PRO A 79 19.13 16.63 13.78
C PRO A 79 19.48 16.32 15.24
N SER A 80 18.46 16.20 16.10
CA SER A 80 18.64 15.86 17.53
C SER A 80 19.11 14.42 17.80
N ARG A 81 19.16 13.55 16.79
CA ARG A 81 19.61 12.14 16.87
C ARG A 81 20.69 11.82 15.84
N ALA A 82 21.21 12.81 15.13
CA ALA A 82 22.29 12.60 14.16
C ALA A 82 23.51 11.95 14.82
N ASP A 83 23.83 12.36 16.06
CA ASP A 83 24.95 11.84 16.84
C ASP A 83 24.73 10.40 17.38
N ASP A 84 23.49 9.91 17.41
CA ASP A 84 23.15 8.57 17.91
C ASP A 84 23.30 7.47 16.85
N SER A 85 23.65 7.83 15.61
CA SER A 85 23.77 6.91 14.49
C SER A 85 25.15 7.01 13.84
N SER A 86 25.69 5.87 13.41
CA SER A 86 26.92 5.82 12.61
C SER A 86 26.70 6.14 11.12
N LEU A 87 25.46 6.41 10.71
CA LEU A 87 25.09 6.68 9.33
C LEU A 87 25.01 8.21 9.09
N PRO A 88 25.59 8.72 7.99
CA PRO A 88 25.45 10.13 7.64
C PRO A 88 23.99 10.48 7.35
N SER A 89 23.52 11.62 7.89
CA SER A 89 22.20 12.13 7.55
C SER A 89 22.20 12.74 6.15
N ARG A 90 21.08 12.66 5.44
CA ARG A 90 20.95 13.27 4.10
C ARG A 90 21.16 14.79 4.16
N GLY A 91 22.20 15.30 3.50
CA GLY A 91 22.56 16.72 3.49
C GLY A 91 23.48 17.13 4.65
N ASP A 92 24.01 16.16 5.39
CA ASP A 92 25.09 16.35 6.35
C ASP A 92 26.44 16.12 5.67
N ASP A 93 27.05 17.20 5.17
CA ASP A 93 28.33 17.17 4.43
C ASP A 93 29.54 16.95 5.36
N ARG A 94 29.32 16.69 6.66
CA ARG A 94 30.40 16.57 7.66
C ARG A 94 31.14 15.23 7.62
N LEU A 95 30.62 14.23 6.91
CA LEU A 95 31.12 12.85 6.89
C LEU A 95 31.35 12.32 5.46
N SER A 96 31.68 13.16 4.47
CA SER A 96 32.18 12.62 3.20
C SER A 96 33.45 11.82 3.49
N LEU A 97 33.34 10.50 3.43
CA LEU A 97 34.49 9.60 3.40
C LEU A 97 35.16 9.83 2.03
N GLU A 98 35.97 10.88 1.97
CA GLU A 98 37.02 10.97 0.96
C GLU A 98 37.91 9.74 1.17
N ASP A 99 37.97 8.94 0.11
CA ASP A 99 38.73 7.72 -0.03
C ASP A 99 40.22 8.03 0.21
N ASP A 100 40.69 7.88 1.45
CA ASP A 100 42.11 7.81 1.82
C ASP A 100 42.71 6.53 1.20
N ARG A 101 42.84 6.51 -0.13
CA ARG A 101 43.71 5.61 -0.89
C ARG A 101 44.79 6.43 -1.56
N ASP A 102 45.58 7.10 -0.75
CA ASP A 102 46.86 7.62 -1.18
C ASP A 102 47.92 6.50 -1.09
N GLU A 103 48.48 6.27 -2.27
CA GLU A 103 49.68 5.52 -2.63
C GLU A 103 50.78 5.53 -1.54
N GLU A 104 51.08 4.37 -0.94
CA GLU A 104 52.40 4.12 -0.36
C GLU A 104 53.17 3.18 -1.29
N GLU A 105 54.21 3.75 -1.88
CA GLU A 105 55.24 3.16 -2.75
C GLU A 105 56.14 2.13 -2.03
#